data_AF-A0A227KQU5-F1
#
_entry.id   AF-A0A227KQU5-F1
#
_cell.length_a   1.000
_cell.length_b   1.000
_cell.length_c   1.000
_cell.angle_alpha   90.00
_cell.angle_beta   90.00
_cell.angle_gamma   90.00
#
_symmetry.space_group_name_H-M   'P 1'
#
loop_
_entity.id
_entity.type
_entity.pdbx_description
1 polymer ?
#
loop_
_entity_poly.entity_id
_entity_poly.type
_entity_poly.pdbx_seq_one_letter_code
_entity_poly.pdbx_strand_id
1 'polypeptide(L)'
;MPTKNPAVWSDFLTAIGQITAILILVCALAGPAQQYSKGEKMFNLFHYLAEVVTSMVAGFIVYLLLRVTEIHEEWIAAFSGLGAYFGNRIMNLLYRFMVGKLKIAFYENTDKKLESLEVGGKDDRKN
;
A
#
# COMPACT_ATOMS: atom_id res chain seq x y z
N MET A 1 22.90 39.12 15.23
CA MET A 1 22.30 37.78 15.09
C MET A 1 20.98 37.95 14.35
N PRO A 2 20.80 37.39 13.14
CA PRO A 2 19.50 37.45 12.49
C PRO A 2 18.59 36.45 13.19
N THR A 3 17.60 36.96 13.92
CA THR A 3 16.51 36.17 14.48
C THR A 3 15.73 35.54 13.32
N LYS A 4 15.83 34.22 13.17
CA LYS A 4 15.03 33.44 12.21
C LYS A 4 13.56 33.77 12.44
N ASN A 5 12.95 34.48 11.49
CA ASN A 5 11.56 34.90 11.58
C ASN A 5 10.67 33.64 11.49
N PRO A 6 9.95 33.26 12.56
CA PRO A 6 9.25 31.97 12.61
C PRO A 6 8.12 31.85 11.57
N ALA A 7 7.56 32.99 11.13
CA ALA A 7 6.51 33.04 10.10
C ALA A 7 6.97 32.47 8.75
N VAL A 8 8.23 32.72 8.34
CA VAL A 8 8.74 32.26 7.04
C VAL A 8 8.95 30.75 7.04
N TRP A 9 9.33 30.17 8.19
CA TRP A 9 9.52 28.73 8.34
C TRP A 9 8.19 27.98 8.39
N SER A 10 7.17 28.51 9.07
CA SER A 10 5.83 27.89 9.05
C SER A 10 5.20 27.90 7.67
N ASP A 11 5.37 28.99 6.91
CA ASP A 11 4.86 29.10 5.55
C ASP A 11 5.58 28.14 4.59
N PHE A 12 6.90 27.97 4.77
CA PHE A 12 7.70 27.04 3.97
C PHE A 12 7.34 25.57 4.24
N LEU A 13 7.22 25.17 5.52
CA LEU A 13 6.79 23.82 5.90
C LEU A 13 5.37 23.51 5.43
N THR A 14 4.48 24.52 5.46
CA THR A 14 3.11 24.41 4.95
C THR A 14 3.10 24.26 3.42
N ALA A 15 3.90 25.06 2.72
CA ALA A 15 4.05 24.98 1.27
C ALA A 15 4.61 23.62 0.82
N ILE A 16 5.61 23.08 1.52
CA ILE A 16 6.17 21.76 1.21
C ILE A 16 5.17 20.65 1.49
N GLY A 17 4.40 20.74 2.58
CA GLY A 17 3.29 19.83 2.84
C GLY A 17 2.25 19.83 1.72
N GLN A 18 1.91 21.02 1.20
CA GLN A 18 0.98 21.17 0.08
C GLN A 18 1.56 20.63 -1.24
N ILE A 19 2.83 20.92 -1.55
CA ILE A 19 3.51 20.39 -2.74
C ILE A 19 3.55 18.86 -2.69
N THR A 20 3.83 18.29 -1.52
CA THR A 20 3.86 16.84 -1.32
C THR A 20 2.48 16.22 -1.55
N ALA A 21 1.42 16.84 -1.03
CA ALA A 21 0.04 16.38 -1.24
C ALA A 21 -0.36 16.42 -2.73
N ILE A 22 0.00 17.50 -3.43
CA ILE A 22 -0.23 17.63 -4.88
C ILE A 22 0.56 16.57 -5.65
N LEU A 23 1.82 16.33 -5.28
CA LEU A 23 2.67 15.34 -5.92
C LEU A 23 2.09 13.92 -5.74
N ILE A 24 1.66 13.57 -4.52
CA ILE A 24 0.97 12.31 -4.23
C ILE A 24 -0.26 12.16 -5.11
N LEU A 25 -1.06 13.22 -5.28
CA LEU A 25 -2.27 13.20 -6.10
C LEU A 25 -1.97 12.97 -7.58
N VAL A 26 -0.99 13.70 -8.14
CA VAL A 26 -0.57 13.53 -9.54
C VAL A 26 -0.01 12.12 -9.79
N CYS A 27 0.84 11.63 -8.88
CA CYS A 27 1.40 10.27 -8.96
C CYS A 27 0.30 9.20 -8.82
N ALA A 28 -0.68 9.41 -7.95
CA ALA A 28 -1.81 8.50 -7.75
C ALA A 28 -2.76 8.44 -8.95
N LEU A 29 -2.83 9.50 -9.77
CA LEU A 29 -3.53 9.47 -11.06
C LEU A 29 -2.69 8.78 -12.14
N ALA A 30 -1.41 9.12 -12.23
CA ALA A 30 -0.52 8.62 -13.28
C ALA A 30 -0.27 7.11 -13.19
N GLY A 31 -0.12 6.57 -11.98
CA GLY A 31 0.18 5.14 -11.76
C GLY A 31 -0.88 4.20 -12.33
N PRO A 32 -2.15 4.31 -11.89
CA PRO A 32 -3.26 3.55 -12.45
C PRO A 32 -3.47 3.85 -13.95
N ALA A 33 -3.41 5.11 -14.36
CA ALA A 33 -3.65 5.52 -15.76
C ALA A 33 -2.71 4.83 -16.75
N GLN A 34 -1.46 4.56 -16.36
CA GLN A 34 -0.48 3.88 -17.21
C GLN A 34 -0.92 2.45 -17.60
N GLN A 35 -1.68 1.75 -16.75
CA GLN A 35 -2.18 0.40 -17.06
C GLN A 35 -3.32 0.44 -18.08
N TYR A 36 -4.16 1.48 -18.02
CA TYR A 36 -5.24 1.69 -18.99
C TYR A 36 -4.72 2.20 -20.33
N SER A 37 -3.69 3.06 -20.35
CA SER A 37 -3.11 3.56 -21.61
C SER A 37 -2.39 2.48 -22.40
N LYS A 38 -1.89 1.43 -21.73
CA LYS A 38 -1.26 0.27 -22.37
C LYS A 38 -2.26 -0.76 -22.89
N GLY A 39 -3.56 -0.55 -22.66
CA GLY A 39 -4.62 -1.48 -23.07
C GLY A 39 -4.64 -2.79 -22.26
N GLU A 40 -3.94 -2.86 -21.13
CA GLU A 40 -3.85 -4.08 -20.30
C GLU A 40 -5.15 -4.34 -19.49
N LYS A 41 -6.01 -3.32 -19.34
CA LYS A 41 -7.30 -3.39 -18.62
C LYS A 41 -8.40 -2.64 -19.36
N MET A 42 -9.61 -3.18 -19.34
CA MET A 42 -10.81 -2.44 -19.78
C MET A 42 -11.06 -1.27 -18.82
N PHE A 43 -11.24 -0.08 -19.38
CA PHE A 43 -11.47 1.13 -18.60
C PHE A 43 -12.85 1.10 -17.94
N ASN A 44 -12.87 1.08 -16.61
CA ASN A 44 -14.07 1.26 -15.80
C ASN A 44 -13.82 2.40 -14.81
N LEU A 45 -14.59 3.47 -14.91
CA LEU A 45 -14.39 4.70 -14.14
C LEU A 45 -14.42 4.45 -12.62
N PHE A 46 -15.34 3.62 -12.14
CA PHE A 46 -15.46 3.30 -10.71
C PHE A 46 -14.26 2.52 -10.20
N HIS A 47 -13.76 1.58 -11.01
CA HIS A 47 -12.59 0.79 -10.67
C HIS A 47 -11.33 1.66 -10.68
N TYR A 48 -11.18 2.51 -11.70
CA TYR A 48 -10.10 3.47 -11.80
C TYR A 48 -10.07 4.42 -10.60
N LEU A 49 -11.22 4.95 -10.18
CA LEU A 49 -11.29 5.84 -9.01
C LEU A 49 -10.87 5.12 -7.72
N ALA A 50 -11.30 3.88 -7.53
CA ALA A 50 -10.87 3.07 -6.38
C ALA A 50 -9.35 2.82 -6.40
N GLU A 51 -8.77 2.55 -7.57
CA GLU A 51 -7.33 2.39 -7.75
C GLU A 51 -6.55 3.68 -7.43
N VAL A 52 -7.05 4.84 -7.87
CA VAL A 52 -6.47 6.15 -7.55
C VAL A 52 -6.51 6.44 -6.05
N VAL A 53 -7.65 6.19 -5.39
CA VAL A 53 -7.78 6.35 -3.93
C VAL A 53 -6.82 5.43 -3.19
N THR A 54 -6.71 4.18 -3.61
CA THR A 54 -5.80 3.19 -3.01
C THR A 54 -4.34 3.61 -3.17
N SER A 55 -3.97 4.12 -4.35
CA SER A 55 -2.65 4.69 -4.59
C SER A 55 -2.37 5.94 -3.75
N MET A 56 -3.36 6.82 -3.57
CA MET A 56 -3.24 8.00 -2.71
C MET A 56 -3.00 7.61 -1.24
N VAL A 57 -3.74 6.61 -0.73
CA VAL A 57 -3.54 6.06 0.61
C VAL A 57 -2.14 5.49 0.78
N ALA A 58 -1.63 4.74 -0.20
CA ALA A 58 -0.26 4.22 -0.16
C ALA A 58 0.78 5.34 -0.09
N GLY A 59 0.64 6.39 -0.90
CA GLY A 59 1.50 7.57 -0.86
C GLY A 59 1.45 8.29 0.50
N PHE A 60 0.26 8.40 1.09
CA PHE A 60 0.07 9.03 2.38
C PHE A 60 0.69 8.23 3.54
N ILE A 61 0.58 6.91 3.52
CA ILE A 61 1.25 6.03 4.50
C ILE A 61 2.77 6.23 4.43
N VAL A 62 3.34 6.23 3.23
CA VAL A 62 4.78 6.46 3.03
C VAL A 62 5.18 7.85 3.51
N TYR A 63 4.36 8.87 3.21
CA TYR A 63 4.57 10.22 3.72
C TYR A 63 4.60 10.27 5.25
N LEU A 64 3.64 9.65 5.94
CA LEU A 64 3.60 9.60 7.40
C LEU A 64 4.81 8.88 8.01
N LEU A 65 5.22 7.75 7.41
CA LEU A 65 6.39 6.99 7.86
C LEU A 65 7.68 7.81 7.74
N LEU A 66 7.81 8.58 6.65
CA LEU A 66 8.98 9.41 6.40
C LEU A 66 8.92 10.76 7.11
N ARG A 67 7.73 11.25 7.49
CA ARG A 67 7.58 12.47 8.31
C ARG A 67 8.13 12.26 9.73
N VAL A 68 8.14 11.02 10.23
CA VAL A 68 8.73 10.65 11.52
C VAL A 68 10.26 10.59 11.46
N THR A 69 10.86 10.53 10.27
CA THR A 69 12.31 10.53 10.13
C THR A 69 12.84 11.96 9.96
N GLU A 70 14.02 12.26 10.48
CA GLU A 70 14.69 13.56 10.34
C GLU A 70 15.29 13.76 8.92
N ILE A 71 14.63 13.22 7.89
CA ILE A 71 15.06 13.30 6.49
C ILE A 71 14.61 14.64 5.90
N HIS A 72 15.39 15.17 4.94
CA HIS A 72 15.02 16.38 4.20
C HIS A 72 13.65 16.25 3.52
N GLU A 73 12.82 17.28 3.62
CA GLU A 73 11.42 17.20 3.20
C GLU A 73 11.22 16.95 1.69
N GLU A 74 12.19 17.36 0.85
CA GLU A 74 12.18 17.07 -0.59
C GLU A 74 12.25 15.57 -0.89
N TRP A 75 13.04 14.83 -0.10
CA TRP A 75 13.14 13.37 -0.21
C TRP A 75 11.86 12.71 0.29
N ILE A 76 11.27 13.22 1.37
CA ILE A 76 9.98 12.75 1.89
C ILE A 76 8.91 12.87 0.79
N ALA A 77 8.86 14.01 0.09
CA ALA A 77 7.95 14.25 -1.02
C ALA A 77 8.21 13.29 -2.20
N ALA A 78 9.47 13.12 -2.61
CA ALA A 78 9.83 12.24 -3.72
C ALA A 78 9.46 10.77 -3.44
N PHE A 79 9.79 10.25 -2.26
CA PHE A 79 9.50 8.86 -1.90
C PHE A 79 8.01 8.61 -1.69
N SER A 80 7.28 9.56 -1.12
CA SER A 80 5.81 9.46 -0.99
C SER A 80 5.10 9.50 -2.34
N GLY A 81 5.57 10.34 -3.27
CA GLY A 81 5.11 10.33 -4.67
C GLY A 81 5.41 8.99 -5.37
N LEU A 82 6.60 8.42 -5.17
CA LEU A 82 6.96 7.11 -5.69
C LEU A 82 6.05 5.99 -5.13
N GLY A 83 5.76 6.06 -3.82
CA GLY A 83 4.83 5.17 -3.14
C GLY A 83 3.40 5.29 -3.69
N ALA A 84 2.95 6.51 -3.99
CA ALA A 84 1.66 6.75 -4.61
C ALA A 84 1.57 6.17 -6.03
N TYR A 85 2.63 6.36 -6.82
CA TYR A 85 2.71 5.85 -8.19
C TYR A 85 2.64 4.32 -8.26
N PHE A 86 3.38 3.63 -7.37
CA PHE A 86 3.37 2.17 -7.29
C PHE A 86 2.32 1.61 -6.35
N GLY A 87 1.46 2.44 -5.75
CA GLY A 87 0.54 2.05 -4.68
C GLY A 87 -0.32 0.84 -5.02
N ASN A 88 -0.88 0.80 -6.22
CA ASN A 88 -1.67 -0.33 -6.69
C ASN A 88 -0.88 -1.65 -6.83
N ARG A 89 0.41 -1.59 -7.22
CA ARG A 89 1.27 -2.78 -7.29
C ARG A 89 1.66 -3.24 -5.88
N ILE A 90 2.00 -2.30 -5.00
CA ILE A 90 2.35 -2.58 -3.60
C ILE A 90 1.16 -3.23 -2.87
N MET A 91 -0.03 -2.66 -3.03
CA MET A 91 -1.25 -3.14 -2.38
C MET A 91 -1.65 -4.53 -2.88
N ASN A 92 -1.55 -4.79 -4.19
CA ASN A 92 -1.79 -6.13 -4.73
C ASN A 92 -0.73 -7.14 -4.29
N LEU A 93 0.53 -6.73 -4.12
CA LEU A 93 1.59 -7.60 -3.59
C LEU A 93 1.32 -7.97 -2.12
N LEU A 94 0.92 -6.99 -1.31
CA LEU A 94 0.49 -7.18 0.08
C LEU A 94 -0.71 -8.13 0.16
N TYR A 95 -1.72 -7.93 -0.68
CA TYR A 95 -2.87 -8.81 -0.75
C TYR A 95 -2.47 -10.25 -1.11
N ARG A 96 -1.60 -10.44 -2.12
CA ARG A 96 -1.09 -11.76 -2.49
C ARG A 96 -0.29 -12.42 -1.38
N PHE A 97 0.53 -11.66 -0.65
CA PHE A 97 1.31 -12.18 0.47
C PHE A 97 0.41 -12.61 1.63
N MET A 98 -0.59 -11.79 1.98
CA MET A 98 -1.56 -12.08 3.04
C MET A 98 -2.41 -13.31 2.70
N VAL A 99 -2.99 -13.37 1.50
CA VAL A 99 -3.80 -14.51 1.05
C VAL A 99 -2.94 -15.77 0.88
N GLY A 100 -1.69 -15.63 0.43
CA GLY A 100 -0.74 -16.74 0.33
C GLY A 100 -0.42 -17.38 1.68
N LYS A 101 -0.18 -16.56 2.71
CA LYS A 101 0.00 -17.03 4.10
C LYS A 101 -1.27 -17.66 4.66
N LEU A 102 -2.44 -17.11 4.34
CA LEU A 102 -3.73 -17.68 4.76
C LEU A 102 -3.99 -19.05 4.12
N LYS A 103 -3.66 -19.20 2.84
CA LYS A 103 -3.84 -20.47 2.11
C LYS A 103 -2.98 -21.59 2.70
N ILE A 104 -1.76 -21.28 3.12
CA ILE A 104 -0.88 -22.24 3.81
C ILE A 104 -1.50 -22.66 5.16
N ALA A 105 -1.97 -21.70 5.96
CA ALA A 105 -2.60 -21.98 7.25
C ALA A 105 -3.90 -22.81 7.13
N PHE A 106 -4.69 -22.58 6.08
CA PHE A 106 -5.91 -23.36 5.82
C PHE A 106 -5.63 -24.79 5.32
N TYR A 107 -4.61 -24.98 4.46
CA TYR A 107 -4.20 -26.32 4.04
C TYR A 107 -3.60 -27.11 5.20
N GLU A 108 -2.75 -26.49 6.02
CA GLU A 108 -2.12 -27.14 7.18
C GLU A 108 -3.17 -27.58 8.24
N ASN A 109 -4.22 -26.78 8.45
CA ASN A 109 -5.33 -27.17 9.33
C ASN A 109 -6.24 -28.24 8.70
N THR A 110 -6.37 -28.27 7.38
CA THR A 110 -7.20 -29.29 6.70
C THR A 110 -6.50 -30.65 6.71
N ASP A 111 -5.19 -30.69 6.48
CA ASP A 111 -4.39 -31.92 6.54
C ASP A 111 -4.34 -32.49 7.97
N LYS A 112 -4.12 -31.63 8.98
CA LYS A 112 -4.17 -32.08 10.40
C LYS A 112 -5.55 -32.62 10.79
N LYS A 113 -6.63 -32.03 10.25
CA LYS A 113 -8.00 -32.51 10.49
C LYS A 113 -8.25 -33.85 9.79
N LEU A 114 -7.73 -34.05 8.58
CA LEU A 114 -7.80 -35.32 7.85
C LEU A 114 -7.00 -36.44 8.54
N GLU A 115 -5.77 -36.17 8.99
CA GLU A 115 -4.98 -37.14 9.76
C GLU A 115 -5.68 -37.51 11.07
N SER A 116 -6.28 -36.55 11.78
CA SER A 116 -7.03 -36.86 13.01
C SER A 116 -8.27 -37.74 12.78
N LEU A 117 -8.89 -37.64 11.60
CA LEU A 117 -10.05 -38.46 11.21
C LEU A 117 -9.64 -39.86 10.72
N GLU A 118 -8.50 -39.98 10.04
CA GLU A 118 -7.95 -41.29 9.64
C GLU A 118 -7.42 -42.08 10.84
N VAL A 119 -6.80 -41.40 11.81
CA VAL A 119 -6.32 -42.03 13.05
C VAL A 119 -7.49 -42.46 13.95
N GLY A 120 -8.54 -41.62 14.08
CA GLY A 120 -9.76 -42.00 14.81
C GLY A 120 -10.53 -43.16 14.16
N GLY A 121 -10.66 -43.17 12.82
CA GLY A 121 -11.38 -44.23 12.09
C GLY A 121 -10.64 -45.58 11.98
N LYS A 122 -9.37 -45.65 12.39
CA LYS A 122 -8.59 -46.89 12.44
C LYS A 122 -8.70 -47.61 13.79
N ASP A 123 -8.99 -46.88 14.86
CA ASP A 123 -9.13 -47.44 16.21
C ASP A 123 -10.52 -48.08 16.40
N ASP A 124 -11.57 -47.46 15.85
CA ASP A 124 -12.94 -47.99 15.91
C ASP A 124 -13.18 -49.26 15.05
N ARG A 125 -12.24 -49.64 14.18
CA ARG A 125 -12.33 -50.86 13.35
C ARG A 125 -11.63 -52.08 13.96
N LYS A 126 -11.07 -51.96 15.17
CA LYS A 126 -10.35 -53.04 15.86
C LYS A 126 -11.07 -53.63 17.08
N ASN A 127 -12.27 -53.16 17.42
CA ASN A 127 -13.13 -53.76 18.44
C ASN A 127 -14.30 -54.52 17.81
#